data_AF-A0A261A6L7-F1
#
_entry.id   AF-A0A261A6L7-F1
#
_cell.length_a   1.000
_cell.length_b   1.000
_cell.length_c   1.000
_cell.angle_alpha   90.00
_cell.angle_beta   90.00
_cell.angle_gamma   90.00
#
_symmetry.space_group_name_H-M   'P 1'
#
loop_
_entity.id
_entity.type
_entity.pdbx_description
1 polymer ?
#
loop_
_entity_poly.entity_id
_entity_poly.type
_entity_poly.pdbx_seq_one_letter_code
_entity_poly.pdbx_strand_id
1 'polypeptide(L)'
;LENLDVETIRAIKENFLQFHEYDKDLRVLNNFNVKKNLFIDAFGTAFNPPGKNEQIWFFNVPNNNEKVLKVLIKLRYSEFQFVEN
;
A
#
# COMPACT_ATOMS: atom_id res chain seq x y z
N LEU A 1 3.31 13.96 16.64
CA LEU A 1 3.26 13.29 15.32
C LEU A 1 1.80 13.14 14.95
N GLU A 2 1.39 13.78 13.85
CA GLU A 2 0.03 13.69 13.30
C GLU A 2 -0.29 12.28 12.80
N ASN A 3 -1.57 11.92 12.83
CA ASN A 3 -2.06 10.70 12.20
C ASN A 3 -1.96 10.86 10.67
N LEU A 4 -1.56 9.80 9.96
CA LEU A 4 -1.57 9.83 8.49
C LEU A 4 -3.00 10.03 7.97
N ASP A 5 -3.18 11.03 7.12
CA ASP A 5 -4.44 11.28 6.41
C ASP A 5 -4.43 10.64 5.00
N VAL A 6 -5.59 10.65 4.36
CA VAL A 6 -5.77 10.05 3.03
C VAL A 6 -4.94 10.75 1.95
N GLU A 7 -4.75 12.07 2.06
CA GLU A 7 -3.98 12.86 1.09
C GLU A 7 -2.49 12.51 1.14
N THR A 8 -1.95 12.32 2.35
CA THR A 8 -0.58 11.87 2.56
C THR A 8 -0.38 10.47 1.98
N ILE A 9 -1.32 9.56 2.22
CA ILE A 9 -1.27 8.20 1.63
C ILE A 9 -1.35 8.27 0.10
N ARG A 10 -2.17 9.16 -0.47
CA ARG A 10 -2.27 9.35 -1.92
C ARG A 10 -0.98 9.91 -2.51
N ALA A 11 -0.36 10.89 -1.86
CA ALA A 11 0.94 11.41 -2.28
C ALA A 11 2.04 10.35 -2.21
N ILE A 12 2.06 9.51 -1.15
CA ILE A 12 2.99 8.38 -1.04
C ILE A 12 2.78 7.40 -2.20
N LYS A 13 1.52 7.03 -2.49
CA LYS A 13 1.16 6.18 -3.63
C LYS A 13 1.72 6.73 -4.94
N GLU A 14 1.41 7.98 -5.25
CA GLU A 14 1.78 8.60 -6.52
C GLU A 14 3.30 8.66 -6.69
N ASN A 15 4.03 9.02 -5.64
CA ASN A 15 5.49 9.00 -5.65
C ASN A 15 6.04 7.57 -5.78
N PHE A 16 5.43 6.59 -5.10
CA PHE A 16 5.90 5.20 -5.16
C PHE A 16 5.67 4.57 -6.53
N LEU A 17 4.51 4.83 -7.15
CA LEU A 17 4.16 4.33 -8.48
C LEU A 17 5.00 4.96 -9.61
N GLN A 18 5.63 6.12 -9.38
CA GLN A 18 6.56 6.72 -10.34
C GLN A 18 7.91 5.99 -10.40
N PHE A 19 8.26 5.18 -9.41
CA PHE A 19 9.48 4.38 -9.49
C PHE A 19 9.27 3.27 -10.55
N HIS A 20 9.96 3.41 -11.68
CA HIS A 20 10.03 2.37 -12.71
C HIS A 20 10.84 1.14 -12.27
N GLU A 21 11.53 1.24 -11.12
CA GLU A 21 12.26 0.15 -10.49
C GLU A 21 11.30 -0.62 -9.56
N TYR A 22 10.55 -1.56 -10.14
CA TYR A 22 9.58 -2.42 -9.43
C TYR A 22 10.21 -3.43 -8.44
N ASP A 23 11.50 -3.31 -8.13
CA ASP A 23 12.23 -4.10 -7.14
C ASP A 23 12.42 -3.34 -5.80
N LYS A 24 11.74 -2.21 -5.65
CA LYS A 24 11.85 -1.39 -4.43
C LYS A 24 10.77 -1.73 -3.42
N ASP A 25 11.20 -1.77 -2.16
CA ASP A 25 10.34 -1.80 -0.99
C ASP A 25 10.34 -0.42 -0.32
N LEU A 26 9.15 0.11 -0.03
CA LEU A 26 9.00 1.36 0.74
C LEU A 26 8.39 1.05 2.11
N ARG A 27 9.03 1.53 3.17
CA ARG A 27 8.48 1.47 4.53
C ARG A 27 8.15 2.87 5.02
N VAL A 28 6.88 3.08 5.35
CA VAL A 28 6.38 4.34 5.91
C VAL A 28 6.10 4.13 7.38
N LEU A 29 6.88 4.78 8.23
CA LEU A 29 6.60 4.83 9.67
C LEU A 29 5.28 5.55 9.88
N ASN A 30 4.38 4.92 10.62
CA ASN A 30 3.11 5.49 10.96
C ASN A 30 2.83 5.31 12.45
N ASN A 31 2.17 6.29 13.04
CA ASN A 31 1.71 6.15 14.41
C ASN A 31 0.50 5.20 14.46
N PHE A 32 0.32 4.58 15.63
CA PHE A 32 -0.65 3.54 15.93
C PHE A 32 -2.03 3.79 15.26
N ASN A 33 -2.57 2.76 14.59
CA ASN A 33 -3.91 2.69 14.00
C ASN A 33 -4.15 3.40 12.66
N VAL A 34 -3.27 3.22 11.66
CA VAL A 34 -3.67 3.55 10.28
C VAL A 34 -4.78 2.61 9.83
N LYS A 35 -5.96 3.18 9.57
CA LYS A 35 -7.16 2.42 9.23
C LYS A 35 -7.08 1.93 7.78
N LYS A 36 -7.53 0.69 7.56
CA LYS A 36 -7.71 0.09 6.24
C LYS A 36 -8.42 1.02 5.25
N ASN A 37 -9.44 1.74 5.71
CA ASN A 37 -10.22 2.64 4.86
C ASN A 37 -9.36 3.71 4.18
N LEU A 38 -8.32 4.23 4.84
CA LEU A 38 -7.43 5.23 4.24
C LEU A 38 -6.69 4.69 3.01
N PHE A 39 -6.31 3.41 3.03
CA PHE A 39 -5.69 2.76 1.88
C PHE A 39 -6.70 2.47 0.79
N ILE A 40 -7.92 2.05 1.13
CA ILE A 40 -8.98 1.88 0.13
C ILE A 40 -9.31 3.22 -0.55
N ASP A 41 -9.41 4.30 0.22
CA ASP A 41 -9.73 5.63 -0.30
C ASP A 41 -8.60 6.20 -1.20
N ALA A 42 -7.35 5.77 -0.99
CA ALA A 42 -6.20 6.22 -1.78
C ALA A 42 -5.87 5.30 -2.97
N PHE A 43 -5.96 3.98 -2.80
CA PHE A 43 -5.54 2.98 -3.78
C PHE A 43 -6.71 2.33 -4.53
N GLY A 44 -7.94 2.48 -4.05
CA GLY A 44 -9.14 1.85 -4.60
C GLY A 44 -9.41 0.49 -3.98
N THR A 45 -10.17 -0.34 -4.69
CA THR A 45 -10.58 -1.66 -4.21
C THR A 45 -9.37 -2.56 -3.95
N ALA A 46 -9.15 -2.92 -2.68
CA ALA A 46 -8.20 -3.93 -2.29
C ALA A 46 -8.77 -5.34 -2.53
N PHE A 47 -7.93 -6.28 -2.93
CA PHE A 47 -8.24 -7.70 -2.85
C PHE A 47 -7.36 -8.39 -1.80
N ASN A 48 -7.91 -9.43 -1.17
CA ASN A 48 -7.17 -10.27 -0.22
C ASN A 48 -7.25 -11.73 -0.69
N PRO A 49 -6.15 -12.33 -1.15
CA PRO A 49 -6.13 -13.74 -1.54
C PRO A 49 -6.52 -14.63 -0.35
N PRO A 50 -7.19 -15.77 -0.60
CA PRO A 50 -7.47 -16.76 0.43
C PRO A 50 -6.18 -17.18 1.14
N GLY A 51 -6.20 -17.28 2.47
CA GLY A 51 -5.05 -17.71 3.27
C GLY A 51 -4.00 -16.64 3.59
N LYS A 52 -4.25 -15.36 3.27
CA LYS A 52 -3.41 -14.24 3.72
C LYS A 52 -4.00 -13.58 4.97
N ASN A 53 -3.11 -13.07 5.83
CA ASN A 53 -3.47 -12.33 7.04
C ASN A 53 -4.27 -11.07 6.67
N GLU A 54 -5.26 -10.68 7.48
CA GLU A 54 -6.08 -9.48 7.31
C GLU A 54 -5.27 -8.16 7.24
N GLN A 55 -3.97 -8.22 7.57
CA GLN A 55 -3.02 -7.11 7.50
C GLN A 55 -2.32 -6.94 6.15
N ILE A 56 -2.48 -7.89 5.20
CA ILE A 56 -1.88 -7.84 3.87
C ILE A 56 -2.96 -7.57 2.84
N TRP A 57 -2.77 -6.55 2.02
CA TRP A 57 -3.70 -6.17 0.96
C TRP A 57 -2.99 -5.99 -0.35
N PHE A 58 -3.70 -6.27 -1.43
CA PHE A 58 -3.18 -6.13 -2.78
C PHE A 58 -4.05 -5.15 -3.56
N PHE A 59 -3.39 -4.31 -4.35
CA PHE A 59 -4.00 -3.30 -5.18
C PHE A 59 -3.46 -3.40 -6.60
N ASN A 60 -4.32 -3.20 -7.58
CA ASN A 60 -3.90 -3.18 -8.98
C ASN A 60 -3.04 -1.95 -9.26
N VAL A 61 -1.97 -2.14 -10.02
CA VAL A 61 -1.12 -1.04 -10.49
C VAL A 61 -1.68 -0.54 -11.83
N PRO A 62 -2.03 0.76 -11.96
CA PRO A 62 -2.51 1.30 -13.23
C PRO A 62 -1.49 1.06 -14.35
N ASN A 63 -1.95 0.60 -15.51
CA ASN A 63 -1.13 0.33 -16.69
C ASN A 63 -0.03 -0.75 -16.51
N ASN A 64 -0.11 -1.58 -15.46
CA ASN A 64 0.77 -2.72 -15.27
C ASN A 64 -0.06 -3.96 -14.88
N ASN A 65 -0.11 -4.94 -15.79
CA ASN A 65 -0.83 -6.21 -15.59
C ASN A 65 0.04 -7.33 -15.01
N GLU A 66 1.37 -7.13 -14.99
CA GLU A 66 2.34 -8.11 -14.50
C GLU A 66 2.57 -8.01 -13.00
N LYS A 67 2.39 -6.82 -12.42
CA LYS A 67 2.66 -6.55 -11.01
C LYS A 67 1.44 -5.97 -10.29
N VAL A 68 1.30 -6.35 -9.02
CA VAL A 68 0.36 -5.75 -8.07
C VAL A 68 1.12 -5.09 -6.92
N LEU A 69 0.49 -4.10 -6.30
CA LEU A 69 1.03 -3.46 -5.11
C LEU A 69 0.54 -4.20 -3.87
N LYS A 70 1.46 -4.85 -3.17
CA LYS A 70 1.25 -5.43 -1.85
C LYS A 70 1.49 -4.36 -0.78
N VAL A 71 0.51 -4.18 0.10
CA VAL A 71 0.60 -3.33 1.29
C VAL A 71 0.48 -4.21 2.53
N LEU A 72 1.51 -4.22 3.36
CA LEU A 72 1.49 -4.85 4.67
C LEU A 72 1.35 -3.78 5.74
N ILE A 73 0.32 -3.90 6.57
CA ILE A 73 0.06 -2.97 7.67
C ILE A 73 0.48 -3.59 8.98
N LYS A 74 1.34 -2.88 9.70
CA LYS A 74 1.70 -3.20 11.07
C LYS A 74 1.40 -2.04 12.00
N LEU A 75 1.47 -2.32 13.29
CA LEU A 75 1.14 -1.39 14.35
C LEU A 75 1.90 -0.04 14.28
N ARG A 76 3.11 -0.02 13.74
CA ARG A 76 4.01 1.15 13.70
C ARG A 76 4.52 1.54 12.31
N TYR A 77 4.13 0.79 11.28
CA TYR A 77 4.51 1.11 9.92
C TYR A 77 3.62 0.39 8.90
N SER A 78 3.62 0.94 7.69
CA SER A 78 3.14 0.25 6.50
C SER A 78 4.31 -0.02 5.57
N GLU A 79 4.24 -1.15 4.87
CA GLU A 79 5.24 -1.59 3.90
C GLU A 79 4.58 -1.79 2.55
N PHE A 80 5.19 -1.23 1.51
CA PHE A 80 4.72 -1.21 0.13
C PHE A 80 5.74 -1.96 -0.72
N GLN A 81 5.25 -2.91 -1.52
CA GLN A 81 6.09 -3.78 -2.34
C GLN A 81 5.37 -4.12 -3.63
N PHE A 82 6.05 -4.03 -4.76
CA PHE A 82 5.55 -4.61 -6.00
C PHE A 82 5.81 -6.12 -6.01
N VAL A 83 4.80 -6.91 -6.33
CA VAL A 83 4.92 -8.36 -6.47
C VAL A 83 4.27 -8.80 -7.78
N GLU A 84 4.64 -9.98 -8.26
CA GLU A 84 3.97 -10.59 -9.41
C GLU A 84 2.48 -10.81 -9.13
N ASN A 85 1.67 -10.49 -10.14
CA ASN A 85 0.21 -10.66 -10.11
C ASN A 85 -0.19 -12.13 -10.08
#